data_AF-A0A0C3EVL8-F1
#
_entry.id   AF-A0A0C3EVL8-F1
#
_cell.length_a   1.000
_cell.length_b   1.000
_cell.length_c   1.000
_cell.angle_alpha   90.00
_cell.angle_beta   90.00
_cell.angle_gamma   90.00
#
_symmetry.space_group_name_H-M   'P 1'
#
loop_
_entity.id
_entity.type
_entity.pdbx_description
1 polymer ?
#
loop_
_entity_poly.entity_id
_entity_poly.type
_entity_poly.pdbx_seq_one_letter_code
_entity_poly.pdbx_strand_id
1 'polypeptide(L)'
;MIQLPHVRSPQNNLRVYANAFLLSPMISYYRGKLPEALIDALCELSIASLPPNKEAAQCKQVAAQIGKHLTTARNALKTQIKASVKDETNLAVLASAIIGKSDIKPTVQLYMRLAFLRWHMLNFPNLPAEDWWFKVDDTLVKWRTKWTSEVQITNDFPQGRACNSYGPGADLSVVLGDKYSPLLERKQTCATPRSVTQKHGPKANK
;
A
#
# COMPACT_ATOMS: atom_id res chain seq x y z
N MET A 1 8.97 -6.35 -1.05
CA MET A 1 9.11 -6.40 0.43
C MET A 1 10.12 -5.34 0.81
N ILE A 2 9.72 -4.30 1.54
CA ILE A 2 10.66 -3.25 1.97
C ILE A 2 11.50 -3.84 3.11
N GLN A 3 12.82 -3.87 2.93
CA GLN A 3 13.75 -4.34 3.95
C GLN A 3 13.91 -3.24 4.99
N LEU A 4 13.44 -3.47 6.22
CA LEU A 4 13.52 -2.47 7.29
C LEU A 4 14.94 -2.40 7.86
N PRO A 5 15.48 -1.20 8.13
CA PRO A 5 16.81 -1.05 8.71
C PRO A 5 16.84 -1.57 10.17
N HIS A 6 17.94 -2.21 10.54
CA HIS A 6 18.16 -2.78 11.86
C HIS A 6 18.68 -1.69 12.81
N VAL A 7 17.84 -1.10 13.68
CA VAL A 7 18.27 0.02 14.54
C VAL A 7 17.70 -0.03 15.98
N ARG A 8 18.57 0.40 16.91
CA ARG A 8 18.47 0.48 18.37
C ARG A 8 17.43 1.51 18.86
N SER A 9 16.61 1.07 19.83
CA SER A 9 15.57 1.80 20.60
C SER A 9 14.31 2.27 19.84
N PRO A 10 13.10 2.11 20.43
CA PRO A 10 11.93 1.82 19.60
C PRO A 10 10.95 2.98 19.39
N GLN A 11 10.91 3.95 20.31
CA GLN A 11 10.00 5.11 20.26
C GLN A 11 10.46 6.14 19.22
N ASN A 12 11.76 6.22 18.94
CA ASN A 12 12.33 7.10 17.90
C ASN A 12 12.15 6.58 16.46
N ASN A 13 11.61 5.36 16.27
CA ASN A 13 11.50 4.73 14.94
C ASN A 13 10.09 4.73 14.34
N LEU A 14 9.05 5.18 15.07
CA LEU A 14 7.67 5.24 14.55
C LEU A 14 7.55 6.13 13.32
N ARG A 15 8.32 7.23 13.25
CA ARG A 15 8.39 8.09 12.06
C ARG A 15 8.97 7.36 10.85
N VAL A 16 10.03 6.57 11.04
CA VAL A 16 10.67 5.80 9.96
C VAL A 16 9.71 4.73 9.46
N TYR A 17 9.03 4.02 10.37
CA TYR A 17 8.02 3.05 10.01
C TYR A 17 6.82 3.67 9.30
N ALA A 18 6.32 4.82 9.76
CA ALA A 18 5.24 5.55 9.07
C ALA A 18 5.64 5.94 7.64
N ASN A 19 6.86 6.42 7.44
CA ASN A 19 7.39 6.73 6.10
C ASN A 19 7.49 5.47 5.23
N ALA A 20 8.15 4.42 5.74
CA ALA A 20 8.30 3.16 5.01
C ALA A 20 6.94 2.54 4.66
N PHE A 21 5.97 2.64 5.55
CA PHE A 21 4.61 2.17 5.34
C PHE A 21 3.90 2.94 4.23
N LEU A 22 3.95 4.28 4.23
CA LEU A 22 3.34 5.10 3.17
C LEU A 22 3.99 4.92 1.78
N LEU A 23 5.25 4.51 1.75
CA LEU A 23 5.98 4.20 0.53
C LEU A 23 5.84 2.73 0.12
N SER A 24 5.18 1.91 0.94
CA SER A 24 4.93 0.51 0.64
C SER A 24 3.98 0.39 -0.54
N PRO A 25 4.31 -0.44 -1.55
CA PRO A 25 3.40 -0.68 -2.67
C PRO A 25 2.16 -1.48 -2.26
N MET A 26 2.15 -2.04 -1.04
CA MET A 26 1.05 -2.85 -0.52
C MET A 26 -0.06 -2.02 0.14
N ILE A 27 0.12 -0.71 0.30
CA ILE A 27 -0.94 0.11 0.91
C ILE A 27 -2.12 0.25 -0.04
N SER A 28 -3.27 -0.16 0.47
CA SER A 28 -4.55 -0.05 -0.21
C SER A 28 -5.09 1.39 -0.21
N TYR A 29 -4.79 2.16 0.82
CA TYR A 29 -5.30 3.51 0.98
C TYR A 29 -4.28 4.37 1.74
N TYR A 30 -4.27 5.67 1.45
CA TYR A 30 -3.47 6.70 2.11
C TYR A 30 -4.25 7.40 3.24
N ARG A 31 -5.57 7.22 3.29
CA ARG A 31 -6.45 7.71 4.35
C ARG A 31 -7.33 6.59 4.87
N GLY A 32 -7.53 6.55 6.18
CA GLY A 32 -8.34 5.53 6.85
C GLY A 32 -7.66 5.03 8.11
N LYS A 33 -7.85 3.74 8.40
CA LYS A 33 -7.30 3.05 9.56
C LYS A 33 -5.82 2.66 9.38
N LEU A 34 -5.01 3.59 8.84
CA LEU A 34 -3.57 3.37 8.66
C LEU A 34 -2.83 3.17 10.00
N PRO A 35 -3.14 3.92 11.08
CA PRO A 35 -2.46 3.70 12.35
C PRO A 35 -2.63 2.27 12.86
N GLU A 36 -3.85 1.74 12.77
CA GLU A 36 -4.17 0.38 13.17
C GLU A 36 -3.47 -0.64 12.26
N ALA A 37 -3.55 -0.47 10.94
CA ALA A 37 -2.87 -1.35 9.99
C ALA A 37 -1.34 -1.34 10.16
N LEU A 38 -0.76 -0.20 10.54
CA LEU A 38 0.66 -0.12 10.84
C LEU A 38 0.99 -0.84 12.16
N ILE A 39 0.18 -0.66 13.21
CA ILE A 39 0.36 -1.40 14.47
C ILE A 39 0.30 -2.91 14.22
N ASP A 40 -0.71 -3.38 13.48
CA ASP A 40 -0.86 -4.79 13.12
C ASP A 40 0.38 -5.31 12.39
N ALA A 41 0.86 -4.58 11.37
CA ALA A 41 2.07 -4.95 10.63
C ALA A 41 3.34 -4.98 11.52
N LEU A 42 3.50 -4.03 12.42
CA LEU A 42 4.65 -3.99 13.33
C LEU A 42 4.57 -5.09 14.41
N CYS A 43 3.36 -5.47 14.84
CA CYS A 43 3.11 -6.59 15.74
C CYS A 43 3.42 -7.94 15.06
N GLU A 44 3.01 -8.13 13.80
CA GLU A 44 3.36 -9.30 13.00
C GLU A 44 4.88 -9.45 12.84
N LEU A 45 5.59 -8.33 12.71
CA LEU A 45 7.06 -8.28 12.63
C LEU A 45 7.76 -8.46 13.99
N SER A 46 7.01 -8.70 15.07
CA SER A 46 7.53 -8.92 16.42
C SER A 46 8.50 -7.83 16.88
N ILE A 47 8.26 -6.58 16.49
CA ILE A 47 9.08 -5.46 16.95
C ILE A 47 8.83 -5.32 18.45
N ALA A 48 9.88 -5.59 19.24
CA ALA A 48 9.86 -5.84 20.69
C ALA A 48 9.34 -4.69 21.59
N SER A 49 8.70 -3.69 21.01
CA SER A 49 8.37 -2.42 21.65
C SER A 49 6.92 -1.97 21.51
N LEU A 50 6.08 -2.78 20.87
CA LEU A 50 4.66 -2.50 20.86
C LEU A 50 4.00 -3.13 22.09
N PRO A 51 3.10 -2.38 22.76
CA PRO A 51 2.38 -2.92 23.90
C PRO A 51 1.62 -4.18 23.45
N PRO A 52 1.60 -5.25 24.25
CA PRO A 52 0.75 -6.40 23.97
C PRO A 52 -0.69 -5.94 23.76
N ASN A 53 -1.43 -6.58 22.83
CA ASN A 53 -2.83 -6.25 22.49
C ASN A 53 -3.81 -6.20 23.68
N LYS A 54 -3.37 -6.59 24.87
CA LYS A 54 -4.12 -6.56 26.14
C LYS A 54 -4.13 -5.18 26.81
N GLU A 55 -3.28 -4.23 26.39
CA GLU A 55 -3.20 -2.88 27.00
C GLU A 55 -3.84 -1.81 26.11
N ALA A 56 -5.17 -1.84 26.02
CA ALA A 56 -5.95 -1.00 25.11
C ALA A 56 -5.66 0.52 25.21
N ALA A 57 -5.33 1.03 26.40
CA ALA A 57 -5.00 2.44 26.60
C ALA A 57 -3.66 2.82 25.95
N GLN A 58 -2.66 1.96 26.02
CA GLN A 58 -1.34 2.20 25.42
C GLN A 58 -1.40 2.06 23.89
N CYS A 59 -2.14 1.08 23.38
CA CYS A 59 -2.38 0.95 21.93
C CYS A 59 -3.01 2.21 21.35
N LYS A 60 -3.95 2.86 22.05
CA LYS A 60 -4.56 4.14 21.62
C LYS A 60 -3.55 5.28 21.58
N GLN A 61 -2.65 5.37 22.56
CA GLN A 61 -1.61 6.40 22.59
C GLN A 61 -0.62 6.22 21.43
N VAL A 62 -0.19 4.98 21.17
CA VAL A 62 0.71 4.64 20.05
C VAL A 62 0.01 4.91 18.72
N ALA A 63 -1.25 4.52 18.56
CA ALA A 63 -2.04 4.82 17.35
C ALA A 63 -2.16 6.33 17.10
N ALA A 64 -2.38 7.13 18.15
CA ALA A 64 -2.42 8.58 18.04
C ALA A 64 -1.07 9.18 17.61
N GLN A 65 0.04 8.68 18.15
CA GLN A 65 1.39 9.11 17.73
C GLN A 65 1.69 8.72 16.27
N ILE A 66 1.39 7.48 15.88
CA ILE A 66 1.51 7.01 14.50
C ILE A 66 0.66 7.87 13.57
N GLY A 67 -0.59 8.17 13.94
CA GLY A 67 -1.49 9.02 13.15
C GLY A 67 -0.92 10.41 12.89
N LYS A 68 -0.26 11.02 13.89
CA LYS A 68 0.47 12.28 13.71
C LYS A 68 1.61 12.13 12.70
N HIS A 69 2.45 11.10 12.85
CA HIS A 69 3.55 10.85 11.93
C HIS A 69 3.09 10.58 10.49
N LEU A 70 2.04 9.78 10.30
CA LEU A 70 1.45 9.50 9.00
C LEU A 70 0.88 10.78 8.35
N THR A 71 0.28 11.67 9.14
CA THR A 71 -0.22 12.95 8.63
C THR A 71 0.91 13.86 8.17
N THR A 72 1.96 14.00 8.98
CA THR A 72 3.16 14.75 8.60
C THR A 72 3.83 14.16 7.36
N ALA A 73 3.97 12.84 7.30
CA ALA A 73 4.61 12.13 6.19
C ALA A 73 3.83 12.26 4.89
N ARG A 74 2.49 12.16 4.94
CA ARG A 74 1.62 12.45 3.77
C ARG A 74 1.80 13.88 3.30
N ASN A 75 1.78 14.85 4.20
CA ASN A 75 1.96 16.26 3.81
C ASN A 75 3.32 16.49 3.15
N ALA A 76 4.39 15.92 3.71
CA ALA A 76 5.73 15.98 3.10
C ALA A 76 5.75 15.32 1.71
N LEU A 77 5.19 14.12 1.57
CA LEU A 77 5.08 13.40 0.31
C LEU A 77 4.35 14.22 -0.76
N LYS A 78 3.20 14.79 -0.40
CA LYS A 78 2.40 15.64 -1.29
C LYS A 78 3.18 16.88 -1.75
N THR A 79 3.89 17.54 -0.84
CA THR A 79 4.74 18.69 -1.15
C THR A 79 5.85 18.34 -2.14
N GLN A 80 6.54 17.22 -1.92
CA GLN A 80 7.60 16.76 -2.84
C GLN A 80 7.05 16.43 -4.23
N ILE A 81 5.88 15.78 -4.30
CA ILE A 81 5.22 15.49 -5.58
C ILE A 81 4.83 16.80 -6.28
N LYS A 82 4.25 17.76 -5.56
CA LYS A 82 3.89 19.07 -6.12
C LYS A 82 5.12 19.81 -6.67
N ALA A 83 6.24 19.79 -5.93
CA ALA A 83 7.50 20.35 -6.40
C ALA A 83 8.00 19.63 -7.67
N SER A 84 7.95 18.30 -7.72
CA SER A 84 8.36 17.53 -8.90
C SER A 84 7.54 17.81 -10.15
N VAL A 85 6.25 18.14 -9.98
CA VAL A 85 5.39 18.56 -11.10
C VAL A 85 5.81 19.93 -11.59
N LYS A 86 6.05 20.87 -10.68
CA LYS A 86 6.45 22.25 -11.01
C LYS A 86 7.82 22.30 -11.68
N ASP A 87 8.78 21.56 -11.14
CA ASP A 87 10.19 21.58 -11.58
C ASP A 87 10.48 20.53 -12.66
N GLU A 88 9.45 19.81 -13.11
CA GLU A 88 9.53 18.74 -14.12
C GLU A 88 10.58 17.65 -13.84
N THR A 89 10.94 17.43 -12.58
CA THR A 89 12.02 16.50 -12.20
C THR A 89 11.71 15.06 -12.59
N ASN A 90 12.72 14.25 -12.88
CA ASN A 90 12.52 12.83 -13.17
C ASN A 90 12.13 12.04 -11.89
N LEU A 91 11.55 10.84 -12.07
CA LEU A 91 11.09 10.01 -10.93
C LEU A 91 12.22 9.53 -10.02
N ALA A 92 13.44 9.36 -10.54
CA ALA A 92 14.62 9.00 -9.74
C ALA A 92 14.95 10.09 -8.73
N VAL A 93 15.00 11.36 -9.16
CA VAL A 93 15.23 12.52 -8.30
C VAL A 93 14.12 12.67 -7.27
N LEU A 94 12.85 12.51 -7.68
CA LEU A 94 11.71 12.53 -6.75
C LEU A 94 11.81 11.43 -5.69
N ALA A 95 12.13 10.19 -6.09
CA ALA A 95 12.28 9.09 -5.15
C ALA A 95 13.41 9.34 -4.16
N SER A 96 14.56 9.82 -4.62
CA SER A 96 15.68 10.20 -3.76
C SER A 96 15.29 11.31 -2.77
N ALA A 97 14.52 12.32 -3.21
CA ALA A 97 14.05 13.39 -2.33
C ALA A 97 13.09 12.89 -1.24
N ILE A 98 12.21 11.94 -1.58
CA ILE A 98 11.22 11.35 -0.65
C ILE A 98 11.89 10.38 0.34
N ILE A 99 12.79 9.53 -0.14
CA ILE A 99 13.59 8.60 0.69
C ILE A 99 14.48 9.41 1.63
N GLY A 100 15.03 10.53 1.14
CA GLY A 100 15.92 11.40 1.91
C GLY A 100 17.13 10.63 2.43
N LYS A 101 17.38 10.73 3.73
CA LYS A 101 18.48 10.03 4.43
C LYS A 101 18.06 8.66 5.01
N SER A 102 16.92 8.11 4.59
CA SER A 102 16.51 6.80 5.07
C SER A 102 17.25 5.69 4.33
N ASP A 103 17.42 4.54 4.99
CA ASP A 103 18.03 3.34 4.38
C ASP A 103 17.06 2.59 3.44
N ILE A 104 15.97 3.24 3.00
CA ILE A 104 14.98 2.64 2.12
C ILE A 104 15.58 2.59 0.71
N LYS A 105 15.81 1.38 0.19
CA LYS A 105 16.26 1.19 -1.19
C LYS A 105 15.12 1.52 -2.16
N PRO A 106 15.35 2.34 -3.21
CA PRO A 106 14.35 2.56 -4.24
C PRO A 106 14.03 1.25 -4.96
N THR A 107 12.75 1.03 -5.24
CA THR A 107 12.24 -0.16 -5.93
C THR A 107 11.38 0.24 -7.12
N VAL A 108 11.23 -0.64 -8.10
CA VAL A 108 10.34 -0.41 -9.25
C VAL A 108 8.91 -0.09 -8.78
N GLN A 109 8.42 -0.79 -7.75
CA GLN A 109 7.08 -0.56 -7.22
C GLN A 109 6.94 0.81 -6.55
N LEU A 110 8.01 1.32 -5.91
CA LEU A 110 8.04 2.70 -5.40
C LEU A 110 7.91 3.69 -6.56
N TYR A 111 8.69 3.51 -7.64
CA TYR A 111 8.62 4.39 -8.81
C TYR A 111 7.22 4.40 -9.44
N MET A 112 6.59 3.23 -9.60
CA MET A 112 5.22 3.11 -10.09
C MET A 112 4.24 3.90 -9.21
N ARG A 113 4.39 3.80 -7.89
CA ARG A 113 3.52 4.51 -6.95
C ARG A 113 3.72 6.03 -7.04
N LEU A 114 4.96 6.50 -7.16
CA LEU A 114 5.27 7.92 -7.33
C LEU A 114 4.76 8.45 -8.67
N ALA A 115 4.86 7.66 -9.74
CA ALA A 115 4.29 7.98 -11.05
C ALA A 115 2.77 8.16 -10.96
N PHE A 116 2.09 7.23 -10.29
CA PHE A 116 0.64 7.32 -10.04
C PHE A 116 0.26 8.58 -9.25
N LEU A 117 0.95 8.88 -8.15
CA LEU A 117 0.66 10.08 -7.37
C LEU A 117 0.95 11.37 -8.15
N ARG A 118 2.00 11.39 -8.97
CA ARG A 118 2.32 12.52 -9.84
C ARG A 118 1.25 12.70 -10.93
N TRP A 119 0.81 11.62 -11.56
CA TRP A 119 -0.31 11.63 -12.50
C TRP A 119 -1.57 12.22 -11.83
N HIS A 120 -1.84 11.83 -10.59
CA HIS A 120 -2.98 12.36 -9.84
C HIS A 120 -2.87 13.87 -9.57
N MET A 121 -1.65 14.38 -9.33
CA MET A 121 -1.41 15.82 -9.16
C MET A 121 -1.65 16.62 -10.46
N LEU A 122 -1.34 16.02 -11.62
CA LEU A 122 -1.56 16.63 -12.94
C LEU A 122 -3.03 16.60 -13.38
N ASN A 123 -3.75 15.51 -13.10
CA ASN A 123 -5.12 15.33 -13.58
C ASN A 123 -6.18 15.97 -12.68
N PHE A 124 -5.84 16.29 -11.44
CA PHE A 124 -6.76 16.89 -10.47
C PHE A 124 -6.16 18.14 -9.79
N PRO A 125 -5.78 19.19 -10.56
CA PRO A 125 -5.07 20.35 -10.03
C PRO A 125 -5.93 21.26 -9.12
N ASN A 126 -7.25 21.24 -9.33
CA ASN A 126 -8.19 22.15 -8.66
C ASN A 126 -8.85 21.56 -7.40
N LEU A 127 -8.36 20.42 -6.90
CA LEU A 127 -8.92 19.84 -5.69
C LEU A 127 -8.46 20.60 -4.43
N PRO A 128 -9.35 20.79 -3.44
CA PRO A 128 -8.95 21.22 -2.11
C PRO A 128 -7.84 20.33 -1.55
N ALA A 129 -6.96 20.92 -0.73
CA ALA A 129 -5.77 20.21 -0.26
C ALA A 129 -6.12 18.91 0.50
N GLU A 130 -7.18 18.94 1.28
CA GLU A 130 -7.66 17.80 2.07
C GLU A 130 -8.35 16.70 1.24
N ASP A 131 -8.91 17.09 0.08
CA ASP A 131 -9.70 16.18 -0.78
C ASP A 131 -8.84 15.38 -1.74
N TRP A 132 -7.61 15.84 -1.97
CA TRP A 132 -6.69 15.17 -2.87
C TRP A 132 -6.41 13.72 -2.45
N TRP A 133 -6.21 13.45 -1.15
CA TRP A 133 -5.98 12.09 -0.65
C TRP A 133 -7.22 11.20 -0.77
N PHE A 134 -8.42 11.76 -0.58
CA PHE A 134 -9.67 11.01 -0.80
C PHE A 134 -9.76 10.58 -2.26
N LYS A 135 -9.48 11.50 -3.19
CA LYS A 135 -9.53 11.18 -4.62
C LYS A 135 -8.48 10.15 -5.03
N VAL A 136 -7.29 10.20 -4.42
CA VAL A 136 -6.25 9.18 -4.60
C VAL A 136 -6.78 7.81 -4.18
N ASP A 137 -7.40 7.72 -3.00
CA ASP A 137 -7.93 6.45 -2.47
C ASP A 137 -9.10 5.93 -3.29
N ASP A 138 -10.04 6.79 -3.68
CA ASP A 138 -11.15 6.43 -4.58
C ASP A 138 -10.63 5.88 -5.91
N THR A 139 -9.58 6.50 -6.46
CA THR A 139 -8.95 6.05 -7.70
C THR A 139 -8.31 4.67 -7.52
N LEU A 140 -7.60 4.45 -6.40
CA LEU A 140 -6.99 3.15 -6.08
C LEU A 140 -8.04 2.05 -5.89
N VAL A 141 -9.16 2.35 -5.25
CA VAL A 141 -10.27 1.40 -5.08
C VAL A 141 -10.88 1.10 -6.45
N LYS A 142 -11.21 2.13 -7.23
CA LYS A 142 -11.77 1.97 -8.59
C LYS A 142 -10.87 1.16 -9.50
N TRP A 143 -9.55 1.39 -9.47
CA TRP A 143 -8.62 0.64 -10.31
C TRP A 143 -8.50 -0.82 -9.89
N ARG A 144 -8.51 -1.11 -8.59
CA ARG A 144 -8.50 -2.49 -8.07
C ARG A 144 -9.79 -3.25 -8.32
N THR A 145 -10.93 -2.57 -8.37
CA THR A 145 -12.21 -3.23 -8.70
C THR A 145 -12.39 -3.38 -10.21
N LYS A 146 -11.90 -2.43 -11.00
CA LYS A 146 -12.00 -2.46 -12.46
C LYS A 146 -11.08 -3.51 -13.08
N TRP A 147 -9.87 -3.63 -12.57
CA TRP A 147 -8.87 -4.54 -13.13
C TRP A 147 -8.55 -5.64 -12.13
N THR A 148 -9.04 -6.84 -12.42
CA THR A 148 -8.87 -8.03 -11.59
C THR A 148 -7.86 -9.01 -12.17
N SER A 149 -7.45 -8.80 -13.42
CA SER A 149 -6.41 -9.55 -14.11
C SER A 149 -5.44 -8.61 -14.80
N GLU A 150 -4.20 -9.05 -14.93
CA GLU A 150 -3.14 -8.33 -15.62
C GLU A 150 -3.52 -7.96 -17.06
N VAL A 151 -4.16 -8.89 -17.77
CA VAL A 151 -4.63 -8.72 -19.16
C VAL A 151 -5.56 -7.50 -19.29
N GLN A 152 -6.43 -7.26 -18.31
CA GLN A 152 -7.32 -6.11 -18.31
C GLN A 152 -6.56 -4.79 -18.08
N ILE A 153 -5.48 -4.80 -17.29
CA ILE A 153 -4.65 -3.62 -17.07
C ILE A 153 -3.93 -3.26 -18.37
N THR A 154 -3.30 -4.23 -19.04
CA THR A 154 -2.52 -3.99 -20.26
C THR A 154 -3.37 -3.46 -21.41
N ASN A 155 -4.64 -3.87 -21.49
CA ASN A 155 -5.58 -3.43 -22.54
C ASN A 155 -6.22 -2.07 -22.28
N ASP A 156 -6.49 -1.72 -21.01
CA ASP A 156 -7.20 -0.48 -20.65
C ASP A 156 -6.27 0.68 -20.28
N PHE A 157 -5.04 0.42 -19.86
CA PHE A 157 -4.13 1.48 -19.47
C PHE A 157 -3.73 2.24 -20.74
N PRO A 158 -3.96 3.56 -20.83
CA PRO A 158 -3.67 4.31 -22.05
C PRO A 158 -2.16 4.28 -22.32
N GLN A 159 -1.76 3.40 -23.24
CA GLN A 159 -0.37 3.23 -23.69
C GLN A 159 0.19 4.49 -24.38
N GLY A 160 -0.63 5.53 -24.61
CA GLY A 160 -0.34 6.55 -25.61
C GLY A 160 0.16 7.93 -25.16
N ARG A 161 0.40 8.23 -23.87
CA ARG A 161 0.92 9.57 -23.48
C ARG A 161 1.97 9.62 -22.36
N ALA A 162 2.29 8.49 -21.74
CA ALA A 162 3.26 8.43 -20.65
C ALA A 162 4.68 8.08 -21.17
N CYS A 163 4.79 7.22 -22.17
CA CYS A 163 6.04 6.55 -22.57
C CYS A 163 7.11 7.44 -23.24
N ASN A 164 6.81 8.70 -23.60
CA ASN A 164 7.79 9.54 -24.30
C ASN A 164 8.61 10.43 -23.34
N SER A 165 8.27 10.47 -22.05
CA SER A 165 9.06 11.15 -21.01
C SER A 165 9.83 10.19 -20.10
N TYR A 166 9.61 8.88 -20.26
CA TYR A 166 10.39 7.83 -19.60
C TYR A 166 11.37 7.30 -20.64
N GLY A 167 12.68 7.46 -20.39
CA GLY A 167 13.72 6.98 -21.30
C GLY A 167 13.51 5.53 -21.76
N PRO A 168 14.12 5.15 -22.88
CA PRO A 168 13.84 3.88 -23.56
C PRO A 168 14.06 2.69 -22.60
N GLY A 169 12.98 1.94 -22.29
CA GLY A 169 13.08 0.67 -21.56
C GLY A 169 12.05 0.42 -20.44
N ALA A 170 11.15 1.34 -20.12
CA ALA A 170 10.12 1.09 -19.08
C ALA A 170 8.80 0.62 -19.70
N ASP A 171 8.77 -0.62 -20.20
CA ASP A 171 7.52 -1.31 -20.51
C ASP A 171 6.82 -1.72 -19.21
N LEU A 172 5.70 -1.06 -18.89
CA LEU A 172 4.90 -1.39 -17.70
C LEU A 172 4.22 -2.76 -17.79
N SER A 173 4.07 -3.33 -18.99
CA SER A 173 3.44 -4.66 -19.17
C SER A 173 4.31 -5.79 -18.63
N VAL A 174 5.63 -5.66 -18.69
CA VAL A 174 6.60 -6.66 -18.15
C VAL A 174 6.59 -6.71 -16.62
N VAL A 175 6.09 -5.66 -15.94
CA VAL A 175 6.23 -5.51 -14.49
C VAL A 175 4.97 -5.96 -13.72
N LEU A 176 3.80 -5.98 -14.37
CA LEU A 176 2.54 -6.30 -13.71
C LEU A 176 2.19 -7.80 -13.69
N GLY A 177 2.88 -8.63 -14.47
CA GLY A 177 2.52 -10.05 -14.62
C GLY A 177 3.17 -11.06 -13.71
N ASP A 178 4.44 -10.91 -13.43
CA ASP A 178 5.15 -12.06 -12.86
C ASP A 178 5.04 -12.20 -11.33
N LYS A 179 4.36 -11.29 -10.61
CA LYS A 179 4.43 -11.29 -9.12
C LYS A 179 3.12 -11.21 -8.33
N TYR A 180 1.95 -11.17 -8.98
CA TYR A 180 0.67 -11.13 -8.26
C TYR A 180 -0.08 -12.47 -8.14
N SER A 181 0.44 -13.55 -8.74
CA SER A 181 -0.24 -14.87 -8.73
C SER A 181 -0.18 -15.70 -7.43
N PRO A 182 0.80 -15.63 -6.50
CA PRO A 182 0.82 -16.60 -5.39
C PRO A 182 0.05 -16.20 -4.11
N LEU A 183 -0.48 -14.98 -4.00
CA LEU A 183 -1.03 -14.46 -2.73
C LEU A 183 -2.55 -14.31 -2.69
N LEU A 184 -3.25 -14.56 -3.79
CA LEU A 184 -4.71 -14.63 -3.83
C LEU A 184 -5.27 -16.04 -3.56
N GLU A 185 -4.44 -17.08 -3.55
CA GLU A 185 -4.89 -18.47 -3.31
C GLU A 185 -4.92 -18.89 -1.82
N ARG A 186 -4.50 -18.04 -0.87
CA ARG A 186 -4.44 -18.41 0.56
C ARG A 186 -5.66 -18.03 1.41
N LYS A 187 -6.83 -17.80 0.81
CA LYS A 187 -8.08 -17.66 1.57
C LYS A 187 -9.26 -18.39 0.92
N GLN A 188 -9.20 -19.72 0.78
CA GLN A 188 -10.43 -20.55 0.82
C GLN A 188 -10.21 -22.06 1.00
N THR A 189 -9.48 -22.51 2.03
CA THR A 189 -9.65 -23.89 2.53
C THR A 189 -9.43 -23.96 4.04
N CYS A 190 -10.52 -23.82 4.80
CA CYS A 190 -10.77 -24.27 6.18
C CYS A 190 -12.17 -23.72 6.52
N ALA A 191 -13.22 -24.49 6.83
CA ALA A 191 -13.30 -25.81 7.41
C ALA A 191 -14.60 -26.51 6.98
N THR A 192 -14.50 -27.82 6.77
CA THR A 192 -15.62 -28.76 6.75
C THR A 192 -16.07 -29.03 8.19
N PRO A 193 -17.38 -29.09 8.50
CA PRO A 193 -17.87 -29.86 9.63
C PRO A 193 -18.26 -31.28 9.17
N ARG A 194 -17.48 -32.28 9.59
CA ARG A 194 -17.97 -33.65 9.86
C ARG A 194 -18.81 -33.56 11.15
N SER A 195 -19.88 -34.30 11.43
CA SER A 195 -20.67 -35.35 10.76
C SER A 195 -21.74 -35.77 11.78
N VAL A 196 -22.99 -36.04 11.41
CA VAL A 196 -23.80 -37.03 12.15
C VAL A 196 -24.68 -37.81 11.18
N THR A 197 -24.32 -39.07 11.00
CA THR A 197 -25.12 -40.16 10.42
C THR A 197 -26.39 -40.41 11.23
N GLN A 198 -27.54 -40.47 10.58
CA GLN A 198 -28.71 -41.18 11.11
C GLN A 198 -29.22 -42.16 10.07
N LYS A 199 -29.13 -43.45 10.42
CA LYS A 199 -29.62 -44.60 9.66
C LYS A 199 -31.15 -44.61 9.70
N HIS A 200 -31.80 -44.79 8.55
CA HIS A 200 -33.16 -45.34 8.46
C HIS A 200 -33.18 -46.39 7.33
N GLY A 201 -33.43 -47.64 7.72
CA GLY A 201 -33.48 -48.79 6.83
C GLY A 201 -34.85 -48.95 6.15
N PRO A 202 -34.94 -49.76 5.09
CA PRO A 202 -36.21 -50.10 4.47
C PRO A 202 -36.74 -51.43 5.03
N LYS A 203 -37.99 -51.43 5.53
CA LYS A 203 -38.83 -52.63 5.65
C LYS A 203 -40.31 -52.24 5.56
N ALA A 204 -40.99 -52.71 4.53
CA ALA A 204 -42.27 -53.39 4.68
C ALA A 204 -42.64 -54.07 3.35
N ASN A 205 -42.64 -55.40 3.39
CA ASN A 205 -43.36 -56.27 2.49
C ASN A 205 -44.74 -56.52 3.12
N LYS A 206 -45.82 -56.33 2.37
CA LYS A 206 -47.04 -57.15 2.36
C LYS A 206 -47.98 -56.63 1.28
#